data_AF-A0A1L5L3M6-F1
#
_entry.id   AF-A0A1L5L3M6-F1
#
_cell.length_a   1.000
_cell.length_b   1.000
_cell.length_c   1.000
_cell.angle_alpha   90.00
_cell.angle_beta   90.00
_cell.angle_gamma   90.00
#
_symmetry.space_group_name_H-M   'P 1'
#
loop_
_entity.id
_entity.type
_entity.pdbx_description
1 polymer ?
#
loop_
_entity_poly.entity_id
_entity_poly.type
_entity_poly.pdbx_seq_one_letter_code
_entity_poly.pdbx_strand_id
1 'polypeptide(L)'
;MNFGFLKRADGYYDLFADACIEAEKIYATSPALCAVGCRKALELSVKWVYAIDNSISMPYRDNLSSLLHEQSFRECVDERVWRRLIGINKLGNLSVHTERRVAAEDAVLSLRSLFDFVDWIDYCYGPEYENRRFDEAKIPKKGVQLTLQQVKAIKAREELISQKYEEINLLESQLKAMS
;
A
#
# COMPACT_ATOMS: atom_id res chain seq x y z
N MET A 1 -9.52 12.87 -9.54
CA MET A 1 -8.64 11.94 -8.83
C MET A 1 -9.48 11.06 -7.94
N ASN A 2 -9.16 9.77 -7.89
CA ASN A 2 -9.90 8.80 -7.09
C ASN A 2 -9.68 9.01 -5.60
N PHE A 3 -8.45 9.29 -5.16
CA PHE A 3 -8.09 9.38 -3.74
C PHE A 3 -8.29 10.76 -3.10
N GLY A 4 -8.89 11.71 -3.83
CA GLY A 4 -9.04 13.09 -3.35
C GLY A 4 -9.91 13.23 -2.10
N PHE A 5 -10.89 12.33 -1.91
CA PHE A 5 -11.81 12.37 -0.77
C PHE A 5 -11.11 12.14 0.59
N LEU A 6 -9.92 11.52 0.60
CA LEU A 6 -9.14 11.29 1.81
C LEU A 6 -8.59 12.60 2.40
N LYS A 7 -8.49 13.67 1.61
CA LYS A 7 -8.02 14.99 2.06
C LYS A 7 -9.14 15.78 2.73
N ARG A 8 -9.34 15.47 4.01
CA ARG A 8 -10.31 16.12 4.88
C ARG A 8 -9.67 17.27 5.66
N ALA A 9 -10.48 18.25 6.05
CA ALA A 9 -10.02 19.40 6.85
C ALA A 9 -9.64 19.02 8.29
N ASP A 10 -10.20 17.93 8.81
CA ASP A 10 -9.94 17.41 10.17
C ASP A 10 -8.70 16.50 10.25
N GLY A 11 -8.07 16.18 9.11
CA GLY A 11 -6.87 15.36 9.04
C GLY A 11 -7.08 13.87 9.36
N TYR A 12 -8.32 13.38 9.36
CA TYR A 12 -8.65 12.02 9.83
C TYR A 12 -7.87 10.90 9.13
N TYR A 13 -7.52 11.09 7.85
CA TYR A 13 -6.76 10.13 7.04
C TYR A 13 -5.33 10.56 6.71
N ASP A 14 -4.79 11.57 7.41
CA ASP A 14 -3.50 12.19 7.04
C ASP A 14 -2.32 11.22 7.01
N LEU A 15 -2.37 10.13 7.81
CA LEU A 15 -1.32 9.12 7.83
C LEU A 15 -1.08 8.48 6.45
N PHE A 16 -2.11 8.34 5.61
CA PHE A 16 -2.02 7.63 4.34
C PHE A 16 -2.57 8.38 3.12
N ALA A 17 -3.35 9.46 3.32
CA ALA A 17 -4.01 10.21 2.25
C ALA A 17 -3.02 10.70 1.17
N ASP A 18 -1.89 11.27 1.57
CA ASP A 18 -0.87 11.75 0.63
C ASP A 18 -0.25 10.61 -0.16
N ALA A 19 0.09 9.50 0.49
CA ALA A 19 0.68 8.35 -0.18
C ALA A 19 -0.26 7.76 -1.25
N CYS A 20 -1.56 7.67 -0.96
CA CYS A 20 -2.57 7.25 -1.94
C CYS A 20 -2.64 8.19 -3.15
N ILE A 21 -2.67 9.50 -2.89
CA ILE A 21 -2.73 10.53 -3.93
C ILE A 21 -1.46 10.55 -4.78
N GLU A 22 -0.30 10.42 -4.16
CA GLU A 22 1.00 10.38 -4.84
C GLU A 22 1.11 9.14 -5.72
N ALA A 23 0.69 7.98 -5.24
CA ALA A 23 0.68 6.75 -6.04
C ALA A 23 -0.15 6.93 -7.33
N GLU A 24 -1.36 7.49 -7.22
CA GLU A 24 -2.22 7.76 -8.39
C GLU A 24 -1.59 8.75 -9.37
N LYS A 25 -0.93 9.81 -8.86
CA LYS A 25 -0.27 10.83 -9.70
C LYS A 25 0.97 10.30 -10.41
N ILE A 26 1.71 9.38 -9.79
CA ILE A 26 2.95 8.82 -10.33
C ILE A 26 2.67 7.85 -11.49
N TYR A 27 1.49 7.24 -11.55
CA TYR A 27 1.11 6.27 -12.59
C TYR A 27 1.48 6.69 -14.01
N ALA A 28 1.10 7.91 -14.41
CA ALA A 28 1.37 8.41 -15.76
C ALA A 28 2.86 8.67 -16.04
N THR A 29 3.71 8.75 -15.00
CA THR A 29 5.17 8.87 -15.11
C THR A 29 5.84 7.50 -15.15
N SER A 30 5.45 6.59 -14.25
CA SER A 30 6.07 5.27 -14.13
C SER A 30 5.12 4.28 -13.44
N PRO A 31 4.62 3.25 -14.14
CA PRO A 31 3.84 2.17 -13.54
C PRO A 31 4.58 1.44 -12.41
N ALA A 32 5.89 1.26 -12.53
CA ALA A 32 6.70 0.60 -11.49
C ALA A 32 6.77 1.44 -10.20
N LEU A 33 6.99 2.75 -10.31
CA LEU A 33 6.99 3.61 -9.13
C LEU A 33 5.58 3.79 -8.55
N CYS A 34 4.54 3.74 -9.38
CA CYS A 34 3.16 3.68 -8.91
C CYS A 34 2.92 2.44 -8.06
N ALA A 35 3.39 1.26 -8.47
CA ALA A 35 3.27 0.04 -7.68
C ALA A 35 4.00 0.13 -6.33
N VAL A 36 5.20 0.72 -6.30
CA VAL A 36 5.93 1.02 -5.05
C VAL A 36 5.11 1.99 -4.17
N GLY A 37 4.55 3.05 -4.76
CA GLY A 37 3.67 4.00 -4.07
C GLY A 37 2.42 3.33 -3.50
N CYS A 38 1.77 2.44 -4.25
CA CYS A 38 0.60 1.69 -3.79
C CYS A 38 0.92 0.81 -2.58
N ARG A 39 2.08 0.12 -2.59
CA ARG A 39 2.53 -0.66 -1.43
C ARG A 39 2.76 0.24 -0.21
N LYS A 40 3.40 1.40 -0.41
CA LYS A 40 3.64 2.33 0.70
C LYS A 40 2.33 2.87 1.28
N ALA A 41 1.41 3.26 0.41
CA ALA A 41 0.09 3.72 0.80
C ALA A 41 -0.66 2.63 1.58
N LEU A 42 -0.66 1.39 1.06
CA LEU A 42 -1.26 0.24 1.75
C LEU A 42 -0.66 0.02 3.14
N GLU A 43 0.67 0.08 3.29
CA GLU A 43 1.32 -0.02 4.61
C GLU A 43 0.80 1.02 5.60
N LEU A 44 0.71 2.27 5.17
CA LEU A 44 0.22 3.36 6.01
C LEU A 44 -1.27 3.20 6.34
N SER A 45 -2.09 2.81 5.36
CA SER A 45 -3.52 2.55 5.56
C SER A 45 -3.77 1.39 6.52
N VAL A 46 -3.01 0.29 6.39
CA VAL A 46 -3.12 -0.85 7.32
C VAL A 46 -2.70 -0.42 8.73
N LYS A 47 -1.57 0.29 8.88
CA LYS A 47 -1.14 0.82 10.18
C LYS A 47 -2.19 1.75 10.81
N TRP A 48 -2.88 2.54 10.01
CA TRP A 48 -3.98 3.38 10.48
C TRP A 48 -5.13 2.52 11.06
N VAL A 49 -5.53 1.45 10.37
CA VAL A 49 -6.58 0.53 10.84
C VAL A 49 -6.18 -0.11 12.18
N TYR A 50 -4.95 -0.59 12.30
CA TYR A 50 -4.42 -1.12 13.57
C TYR A 50 -4.40 -0.08 14.71
N ALA A 51 -4.23 1.20 14.38
CA ALA A 51 -4.20 2.26 15.38
C ALA A 51 -5.60 2.65 15.88
N ILE A 52 -6.65 2.45 15.08
CA ILE A 52 -8.02 2.86 15.43
C ILE A 52 -8.91 1.70 15.87
N ASP A 53 -8.67 0.49 15.34
CA ASP A 53 -9.47 -0.70 15.64
C ASP A 53 -8.80 -1.55 16.71
N ASN A 54 -9.27 -1.37 17.95
CA ASN A 54 -8.76 -2.09 19.11
C ASN A 54 -9.13 -3.59 19.14
N SER A 55 -9.94 -4.08 18.19
CA SER A 55 -10.25 -5.51 18.07
C SER A 55 -9.16 -6.28 17.34
N ILE A 56 -8.24 -5.58 16.64
CA ILE A 56 -7.18 -6.19 15.86
C ILE A 56 -5.91 -6.30 16.70
N SER A 57 -5.36 -7.51 16.78
CA SER A 57 -4.16 -7.81 17.54
C SER A 57 -2.89 -7.49 16.74
N MET A 58 -2.00 -6.69 17.33
CA MET A 58 -0.70 -6.41 16.71
C MET A 58 0.14 -7.69 16.59
N PRO A 59 0.63 -8.05 15.39
CA PRO A 59 1.59 -9.13 15.26
C PRO A 59 2.93 -8.72 15.89
N TYR A 60 3.77 -9.72 16.19
CA TYR A 60 5.11 -9.48 16.73
C TYR A 60 5.97 -8.55 15.85
N ARG A 61 5.77 -8.59 14.53
CA ARG A 61 6.54 -7.78 13.57
C ARG A 61 5.70 -6.67 12.95
N ASP A 62 6.23 -5.46 12.98
CA ASP A 62 5.66 -4.29 12.29
C ASP A 62 6.19 -4.14 10.84
N ASN A 63 5.90 -5.14 9.99
CA ASN A 63 6.08 -5.01 8.55
C ASN A 63 4.76 -5.37 7.84
N LEU A 64 4.56 -4.81 6.64
CA LEU A 64 3.30 -4.97 5.91
C LEU A 64 2.90 -6.44 5.71
N SER A 65 3.85 -7.33 5.44
CA SER A 65 3.54 -8.75 5.27
C SER A 65 2.98 -9.35 6.56
N SER A 66 3.61 -9.09 7.70
CA SER A 66 3.16 -9.59 9.00
C SER A 66 1.81 -9.00 9.40
N LEU A 67 1.57 -7.72 9.13
CA LEU A 67 0.27 -7.08 9.38
C LEU A 67 -0.84 -7.70 8.52
N LEU A 68 -0.61 -7.87 7.21
CA LEU A 68 -1.62 -8.46 6.32
C LEU A 68 -1.94 -9.92 6.67
N HIS A 69 -0.97 -10.67 7.20
CA HIS A 69 -1.14 -12.10 7.51
C HIS A 69 -1.60 -12.37 8.95
N GLU A 70 -1.74 -11.34 9.77
CA GLU A 70 -2.29 -11.48 11.11
C GLU A 70 -3.78 -11.90 11.02
N GLN A 71 -4.19 -12.82 11.89
CA GLN A 71 -5.48 -13.49 11.79
C GLN A 71 -6.64 -12.52 12.03
N SER A 72 -6.60 -11.72 13.09
CA SER A 72 -7.69 -10.79 13.41
C SER A 72 -7.89 -9.74 12.32
N PHE A 73 -6.82 -9.24 11.69
CA PHE A 73 -6.94 -8.34 10.52
C PHE A 73 -7.57 -9.05 9.32
N ARG A 74 -7.16 -10.31 9.06
CA ARG A 74 -7.70 -11.09 7.95
C ARG A 74 -9.18 -11.46 8.15
N GLU A 75 -9.64 -11.53 9.39
CA GLU A 75 -11.05 -11.75 9.73
C GLU A 75 -11.91 -10.48 9.56
N CYS A 76 -11.33 -9.27 9.70
CA CYS A 76 -12.02 -8.00 9.47
C CYS A 76 -12.27 -7.69 7.99
N VAL A 77 -11.40 -8.16 7.10
CA VAL A 77 -11.41 -7.81 5.67
C VAL A 77 -11.90 -8.99 4.82
N ASP A 78 -12.84 -8.76 3.90
CA ASP A 78 -13.31 -9.80 2.98
C ASP A 78 -12.13 -10.47 2.24
N GLU A 79 -12.18 -11.80 2.12
CA GLU A 79 -11.06 -12.59 1.58
C GLU A 79 -10.66 -12.16 0.16
N ARG A 80 -11.60 -11.70 -0.67
CA ARG A 80 -11.31 -11.23 -2.03
C ARG A 80 -10.58 -9.91 -2.00
N VAL A 81 -10.89 -9.01 -1.06
CA VAL A 81 -10.16 -7.77 -0.84
C VAL A 81 -8.77 -8.10 -0.31
N TRP A 82 -8.67 -8.93 0.72
CA TRP A 82 -7.41 -9.36 1.32
C TRP A 82 -6.43 -9.93 0.29
N ARG A 83 -6.87 -10.83 -0.59
CA ARG A 83 -6.02 -11.39 -1.67
C ARG A 83 -5.47 -10.30 -2.60
N ARG A 84 -6.25 -9.25 -2.87
CA ARG A 84 -5.77 -8.10 -3.66
C ARG A 84 -4.71 -7.29 -2.92
N LEU A 85 -4.82 -7.12 -1.60
CA LEU A 85 -3.80 -6.46 -0.77
C LEU A 85 -2.47 -7.22 -0.82
N ILE A 86 -2.52 -8.55 -0.74
CA ILE A 86 -1.34 -9.41 -0.93
C ILE A 86 -0.72 -9.19 -2.32
N GLY A 87 -1.55 -9.01 -3.35
CA GLY A 87 -1.11 -8.65 -4.71
C GLY A 87 -0.34 -7.33 -4.76
N ILE A 88 -0.86 -6.27 -4.12
CA ILE A 88 -0.19 -4.96 -4.03
C ILE A 88 1.19 -5.11 -3.38
N ASN A 89 1.27 -5.81 -2.24
CA ASN A 89 2.53 -5.99 -1.52
C ASN A 89 3.58 -6.72 -2.40
N LYS A 90 3.16 -7.80 -3.09
CA LYS A 90 4.03 -8.56 -4.00
C LYS A 90 4.51 -7.72 -5.19
N LEU A 91 3.61 -7.03 -5.87
CA LEU A 91 3.96 -6.21 -7.03
C LEU A 91 4.88 -5.05 -6.62
N GLY A 92 4.60 -4.38 -5.51
CA GLY A 92 5.44 -3.29 -4.99
C GLY A 92 6.87 -3.74 -4.71
N ASN A 93 7.06 -4.88 -4.03
CA ASN A 93 8.39 -5.45 -3.79
C ASN A 93 9.13 -5.76 -5.12
N LEU A 94 8.46 -6.40 -6.08
CA LEU A 94 9.05 -6.74 -7.38
C LEU A 94 9.48 -5.50 -8.19
N SER A 95 8.70 -4.43 -8.07
CA SER A 95 8.85 -3.20 -8.86
C SER A 95 10.14 -2.42 -8.53
N VAL A 96 10.68 -2.59 -7.33
CA VAL A 96 11.94 -1.97 -6.89
C VAL A 96 13.11 -2.38 -7.78
N HIS A 97 13.15 -3.65 -8.17
CA HIS A 97 14.26 -4.23 -8.91
C HIS A 97 14.04 -4.24 -10.43
N THR A 98 12.82 -4.05 -10.92
CA THR A 98 12.48 -4.36 -12.33
C THR A 98 11.55 -3.34 -13.01
N GLU A 99 12.07 -2.14 -13.28
CA GLU A 99 11.29 -1.04 -13.88
C GLU A 99 10.65 -1.38 -15.24
N ARG A 100 11.32 -2.16 -16.10
CA ARG A 100 10.82 -2.54 -17.44
C ARG A 100 9.77 -3.67 -17.43
N ARG A 101 9.46 -4.26 -16.28
CA ARG A 101 8.63 -5.48 -16.20
C ARG A 101 7.24 -5.27 -15.60
N VAL A 102 6.94 -4.09 -15.07
CA VAL A 102 5.62 -3.81 -14.49
C VAL A 102 4.69 -3.35 -15.61
N ALA A 103 3.66 -4.14 -15.91
CA ALA A 103 2.67 -3.77 -16.90
C ALA A 103 1.80 -2.61 -16.36
N ALA A 104 1.35 -1.73 -17.26
CA ALA A 104 0.50 -0.60 -16.87
C ALA A 104 -0.82 -1.09 -16.23
N GLU A 105 -1.39 -2.17 -16.76
CA GLU A 105 -2.58 -2.84 -16.21
C GLU A 105 -2.39 -3.33 -14.77
N ASP A 106 -1.21 -3.87 -14.42
CA ASP A 106 -0.92 -4.32 -13.05
C ASP A 106 -0.86 -3.13 -12.07
N ALA A 107 -0.33 -1.99 -12.51
CA ALA A 107 -0.31 -0.77 -11.72
C ALA A 107 -1.73 -0.19 -11.53
N VAL A 108 -2.57 -0.20 -12.56
CA VAL A 108 -3.99 0.19 -12.46
C VAL A 108 -4.75 -0.74 -11.52
N LEU A 109 -4.53 -2.05 -11.64
CA LEU A 109 -5.14 -3.03 -10.74
C LEU A 109 -4.72 -2.81 -9.28
N SER A 110 -3.46 -2.42 -9.05
CA SER A 110 -2.97 -2.06 -7.71
C SER A 110 -3.63 -0.79 -7.18
N LEU A 111 -3.81 0.25 -8.00
CA LEU A 111 -4.54 1.46 -7.62
C LEU A 111 -6.01 1.16 -7.29
N ARG A 112 -6.69 0.35 -8.12
CA ARG A 112 -8.07 -0.07 -7.86
C ARG A 112 -8.19 -0.85 -6.55
N SER A 113 -7.26 -1.78 -6.34
CA SER A 113 -7.24 -2.60 -5.11
C SER A 113 -6.98 -1.76 -3.87
N LEU A 114 -6.08 -0.78 -3.97
CA LEU A 114 -5.83 0.20 -2.90
C LEU A 114 -7.07 1.06 -2.65
N PHE A 115 -7.74 1.51 -3.71
CA PHE A 115 -8.99 2.28 -3.62
C PHE A 115 -10.08 1.52 -2.87
N ASP A 116 -10.34 0.27 -3.26
CA ASP A 116 -11.34 -0.57 -2.61
C ASP A 116 -11.04 -0.72 -1.10
N PHE A 117 -9.76 -0.83 -0.74
CA PHE A 117 -9.35 -0.93 0.66
C PHE A 117 -9.59 0.37 1.44
N VAL A 118 -9.23 1.53 0.88
CA VAL A 118 -9.46 2.80 1.57
C VAL A 118 -10.95 3.20 1.59
N ASP A 119 -11.74 2.77 0.60
CA ASP A 119 -13.21 2.91 0.64
C ASP A 119 -13.81 2.01 1.74
N TRP A 120 -13.28 0.79 1.92
CA TRP A 120 -13.65 -0.06 3.06
C TRP A 120 -13.27 0.59 4.40
N ILE A 121 -12.10 1.22 4.51
CA ILE A 121 -11.72 2.00 5.70
C ILE A 121 -12.73 3.12 5.97
N ASP A 122 -13.08 3.91 4.96
CA ASP A 122 -14.06 5.00 5.09
C ASP A 122 -15.46 4.47 5.43
N TYR A 123 -15.86 3.32 4.89
CA TYR A 123 -17.12 2.66 5.20
C TYR A 123 -17.21 2.21 6.67
N CYS A 124 -16.15 1.60 7.19
CA CYS A 124 -16.14 1.04 8.54
C CYS A 124 -15.88 2.09 9.63
N TYR A 125 -15.00 3.05 9.36
CA TYR A 125 -14.46 3.96 10.37
C TYR A 125 -14.64 5.45 10.02
N GLY A 126 -15.16 5.77 8.84
CA GLY A 126 -15.38 7.15 8.40
C GLY A 126 -16.62 7.77 9.05
N PRO A 127 -16.58 9.06 9.42
CA PRO A 127 -17.71 9.72 10.08
C PRO A 127 -18.89 9.99 9.13
N GLU A 128 -18.63 10.11 7.82
CA GLU A 128 -19.61 10.52 6.79
C GLU A 128 -19.35 9.74 5.50
N TYR A 129 -19.52 8.42 5.55
CA TYR A 129 -19.29 7.56 4.39
C TYR A 129 -20.23 7.92 3.22
N GLU A 130 -19.66 7.96 2.01
CA GLU A 130 -20.41 7.98 0.76
C GLU A 130 -19.95 6.80 -0.10
N ASN A 131 -20.88 6.15 -0.80
CA ASN A 131 -20.50 5.07 -1.70
C ASN A 131 -19.71 5.60 -2.90
N ARG A 132 -18.45 5.19 -3.02
CA ARG A 132 -17.57 5.59 -4.14
C ARG A 132 -17.12 4.36 -4.92
N ARG A 133 -16.70 4.61 -6.16
CA ARG A 133 -16.16 3.57 -7.05
C ARG A 133 -14.94 4.11 -7.76
N PHE A 134 -13.93 3.24 -7.90
CA PHE A 134 -12.75 3.56 -8.65
C PHE A 134 -13.09 3.79 -10.14
N ASP A 135 -12.62 4.91 -10.66
CA ASP A 135 -12.81 5.35 -12.04
C ASP A 135 -11.44 5.59 -12.68
N GLU A 136 -11.07 4.72 -13.61
CA GLU A 136 -9.81 4.81 -14.35
C GLU A 136 -9.69 6.11 -15.15
N ALA A 137 -10.81 6.71 -15.58
CA ALA A 137 -10.79 7.99 -16.29
C ALA A 137 -10.38 9.17 -15.40
N LYS A 138 -10.45 9.02 -14.07
CA LYS A 138 -10.02 10.02 -13.08
C LYS A 138 -8.53 9.98 -12.75
N ILE A 139 -7.80 8.97 -13.25
CA ILE A 139 -6.34 8.89 -13.09
C ILE A 139 -5.70 10.08 -13.84
N PRO A 140 -4.83 10.87 -13.20
CA PRO A 140 -4.16 11.99 -13.86
C PRO A 140 -3.40 11.54 -15.12
N LYS A 141 -3.75 12.13 -16.26
CA LYS A 141 -3.09 11.83 -17.55
C LYS A 141 -1.70 12.48 -17.67
N LYS A 142 -1.46 13.53 -16.89
CA LYS A 142 -0.16 14.21 -16.82
C LYS A 142 0.55 13.73 -15.55
N GLY A 143 1.61 12.97 -15.76
CA GLY A 143 2.45 12.48 -14.66
C GLY A 143 3.21 13.60 -13.95
N VAL A 144 3.74 13.28 -12.77
CA VAL A 144 4.65 14.14 -12.01
C VAL A 144 6.05 14.07 -12.61
N GLN A 145 6.72 15.20 -12.78
CA GLN A 145 8.14 15.21 -13.14
C GLN A 145 8.97 14.74 -11.95
N LEU A 146 9.63 13.60 -12.10
CA LEU A 146 10.58 13.06 -11.13
C LEU A 146 12.00 13.17 -11.68
N THR A 147 12.92 13.67 -10.87
CA THR A 147 14.34 13.66 -11.21
C THR A 147 14.92 12.26 -11.05
N LEU A 148 16.02 11.98 -11.75
CA LEU A 148 16.74 10.71 -11.59
C LEU A 148 17.19 10.46 -10.14
N GLN A 149 17.51 11.52 -9.39
CA GLN A 149 17.86 11.42 -7.97
C GLN A 149 16.66 11.00 -7.12
N GLN A 150 15.47 11.57 -7.36
CA GLN A 150 14.25 11.18 -6.66
C GLN A 150 13.86 9.73 -6.94
N VAL A 151 13.93 9.30 -8.20
CA VAL A 151 13.66 7.90 -8.59
C VAL A 151 14.63 6.95 -7.87
N LYS A 152 15.92 7.27 -7.86
CA LYS A 152 16.93 6.47 -7.14
C LYS A 152 16.67 6.43 -5.64
N ALA A 153 16.30 7.55 -5.03
CA ALA A 153 16.02 7.63 -3.59
C ALA A 153 14.82 6.79 -3.19
N ILE A 154 13.73 6.83 -3.96
CA ILE A 154 12.53 6.01 -3.74
C ILE A 154 12.89 4.53 -3.77
N LYS A 155 13.60 4.09 -4.82
CA LYS A 155 14.01 2.69 -4.97
C LYS A 155 14.98 2.24 -3.88
N ALA A 156 16.00 3.03 -3.58
CA ALA A 156 16.99 2.67 -2.56
C ALA A 156 16.35 2.52 -1.18
N ARG A 157 15.38 3.39 -0.84
CA ARG A 157 14.62 3.28 0.40
C ARG A 157 13.83 1.97 0.44
N GLU A 158 13.14 1.65 -0.64
CA GLU A 158 12.29 0.45 -0.70
C GLU A 158 13.11 -0.85 -0.77
N GLU A 159 14.25 -0.83 -1.44
CA GLU A 159 15.22 -1.92 -1.49
C GLU A 159 15.80 -2.21 -0.11
N LEU A 160 16.21 -1.18 0.62
CA LEU A 160 16.70 -1.32 2.01
C LEU A 160 15.63 -1.91 2.92
N ILE A 161 14.37 -1.51 2.73
CA ILE A 161 13.22 -2.06 3.46
C ILE A 161 13.06 -3.56 3.17
N SER A 162 13.08 -3.97 1.90
CA SER A 162 12.95 -5.38 1.51
C SER A 162 14.09 -6.24 2.05
N GLN A 163 15.35 -5.78 1.90
CA GLN A 163 16.54 -6.48 2.37
C GLN A 163 16.51 -6.71 3.88
N LYS A 164 16.16 -5.68 4.67
CA LYS A 164 16.02 -5.82 6.13
C LYS A 164 14.95 -6.84 6.51
N TYR A 165 13.84 -6.88 5.78
CA TYR A 165 12.77 -7.83 6.07
C TYR A 165 13.17 -9.28 5.74
N GLU A 166 13.92 -9.49 4.66
CA GLU A 166 14.50 -10.79 4.31
C GLU A 166 15.56 -11.25 5.32
N GLU A 167 16.43 -10.34 5.77
CA GLU A 167 17.43 -10.63 6.80
C GLU A 167 16.79 -11.04 8.13
N ILE A 168 15.77 -10.30 8.59
CA ILE A 168 15.00 -10.65 9.80
C ILE A 168 14.38 -12.05 9.65
N ASN A 169 13.80 -12.36 8.48
CA ASN A 169 13.24 -13.69 8.21
C ASN A 169 14.28 -14.81 8.30
N LEU A 170 15.46 -14.59 7.72
CA LEU A 170 16.54 -15.57 7.71
C LEU A 170 17.05 -15.85 9.13
N LEU A 171 17.36 -14.79 9.89
CA LEU A 171 17.86 -14.90 11.26
C LEU A 171 16.87 -15.64 12.17
N GLU A 172 15.58 -15.37 12.04
CA GLU A 172 14.57 -16.10 12.82
C GLU A 172 14.45 -17.57 12.43
N SER A 173 14.58 -17.89 11.13
CA SER A 173 14.62 -19.29 10.70
C SER A 173 15.81 -20.04 11.31
N GLN A 174 16.95 -19.37 11.46
CA GLN A 174 18.13 -19.93 12.11
C GLN A 174 17.91 -20.12 13.62
N LEU A 175 17.35 -19.11 14.30
CA LEU A 175 17.02 -19.21 15.73
C LEU A 175 16.06 -20.38 16.02
N LYS A 176 15.02 -20.57 15.19
CA LYS A 176 14.07 -21.69 15.32
C LYS A 176 14.69 -23.06 15.06
N ALA A 177 15.73 -23.15 14.24
CA ALA A 177 16.44 -24.41 14.00
C ALA A 177 17.41 -24.76 15.13
N MET A 178 17.78 -23.78 15.96
CA MET A 178 18.67 -23.95 17.12
C MET A 178 17.91 -24.20 18.44
N SER A 179 16.60 -23.94 18.46
CA SER A 179 15.68 -24.22 19.57
C SER A 179 15.00 -25.57 19.42
#